data_AF-A0A1D2VII0-F1
#
_entry.id   AF-A0A1D2VII0-F1
#
_cell.length_a   1.000
_cell.length_b   1.000
_cell.length_c   1.000
_cell.angle_alpha   90.00
_cell.angle_beta   90.00
_cell.angle_gamma   90.00
#
_symmetry.space_group_name_H-M   'P 1'
#
loop_
_entity.id
_entity.type
_entity.pdbx_description
1 polymer ?
#
loop_
_entity_poly.entity_id
_entity_poly.type
_entity_poly.pdbx_seq_one_letter_code
_entity_poly.pdbx_strand_id
1 'polypeptide(L)'
;MSLFNPLPVTRRPTKQEIQHLYHLFLKTSKAFSNYNFREYFLRKAKHDFEQRNKLTEDKDIINSYNQALKDYAVLKRQSAISQMYKFDQNVVEANPLFHHHQIKDD
;
A
#
# COMPACT_ATOMS: atom_id res chain seq x y z
N MET A 1 18.30 -10.80 -14.13
CA MET A 1 16.84 -10.78 -13.90
C MET A 1 16.58 -10.90 -12.41
N SER A 2 15.90 -9.95 -11.78
CA SER A 2 15.59 -10.02 -10.35
C SER A 2 14.41 -10.97 -10.11
N LEU A 3 14.65 -12.07 -9.38
CA LEU A 3 13.65 -13.09 -9.00
C LEU A 3 12.49 -12.53 -8.14
N PHE A 4 12.55 -11.26 -7.76
CA PHE A 4 11.61 -10.62 -6.86
C PHE A 4 10.70 -9.58 -7.53
N ASN A 5 10.76 -9.49 -8.87
CA ASN A 5 9.85 -8.66 -9.64
C ASN A 5 8.77 -9.52 -10.29
N PRO A 6 7.49 -9.13 -10.18
CA PRO A 6 6.40 -9.85 -10.84
C PRO A 6 6.54 -9.77 -12.35
N LEU A 7 6.10 -10.82 -13.04
CA LEU A 7 6.02 -10.82 -14.49
C LEU A 7 5.05 -9.73 -14.98
N PRO A 8 5.41 -8.99 -16.04
CA PRO A 8 4.54 -7.95 -16.56
C PRO A 8 3.29 -8.56 -17.19
N VAL A 9 2.14 -7.98 -16.88
CA VAL A 9 0.86 -8.24 -17.52
C VAL A 9 0.77 -7.44 -18.82
N THR A 10 0.39 -8.08 -19.92
CA THR A 10 0.30 -7.45 -21.25
C THR A 10 -1.12 -7.05 -21.64
N ARG A 11 -2.14 -7.57 -20.97
CA ARG A 11 -3.55 -7.24 -21.19
C ARG A 11 -4.06 -6.19 -20.21
N ARG A 12 -5.15 -5.52 -20.56
CA ARG A 12 -5.86 -4.64 -19.62
C ARG A 12 -6.29 -5.45 -18.38
N PRO A 13 -5.93 -5.02 -17.16
CA PRO A 13 -6.41 -5.64 -15.94
C PRO A 13 -7.88 -5.35 -15.73
N THR A 14 -8.60 -6.31 -15.17
CA THR A 14 -10.00 -6.15 -14.79
C THR A 14 -10.13 -5.29 -13.54
N LYS A 15 -11.33 -4.73 -13.31
CA LYS A 15 -11.63 -3.97 -12.09
C LYS A 15 -11.39 -4.79 -10.82
N GLN A 16 -11.70 -6.09 -10.85
CA GLN A 16 -11.49 -7.00 -9.72
C GLN A 16 -10.01 -7.20 -9.41
N GLU A 17 -9.15 -7.33 -10.43
CA GLU A 17 -7.70 -7.45 -10.27
C GLU A 17 -7.10 -6.17 -9.67
N ILE A 18 -7.55 -5.00 -10.13
CA ILE A 18 -7.14 -3.70 -9.58
C ILE A 18 -7.57 -3.58 -8.11
N GLN A 19 -8.82 -3.92 -7.78
CA GLN A 19 -9.32 -3.90 -6.40
C GLN A 19 -8.57 -4.87 -5.51
N HIS A 20 -8.29 -6.08 -6.01
CA HIS A 20 -7.51 -7.06 -5.28
C HIS A 20 -6.12 -6.52 -4.95
N LEU A 21 -5.42 -5.95 -5.93
CA LEU A 21 -4.11 -5.35 -5.72
C LEU A 21 -4.18 -4.19 -4.70
N TYR A 22 -5.19 -3.34 -4.77
CA TYR A 22 -5.40 -2.28 -3.78
C TYR A 22 -5.55 -2.82 -2.35
N HIS A 23 -6.38 -3.86 -2.16
CA HIS A 23 -6.53 -4.50 -0.85
C HIS A 23 -5.22 -5.11 -0.35
N LEU A 24 -4.42 -5.69 -1.24
CA LEU A 24 -3.09 -6.20 -0.89
C LEU A 24 -2.17 -5.09 -0.39
N PHE A 25 -2.15 -3.93 -1.03
CA PHE A 25 -1.44 -2.74 -0.54
C PHE A 25 -1.89 -2.37 0.87
N LEU A 26 -3.19 -2.14 1.08
CA LEU A 26 -3.72 -1.75 2.39
C LEU A 26 -3.40 -2.76 3.48
N LYS A 27 -3.54 -4.05 3.19
CA LYS A 27 -3.22 -5.14 4.13
C LYS A 27 -1.73 -5.13 4.49
N THR A 28 -0.86 -4.92 3.51
CA THR A 28 0.59 -4.94 3.71
C THR A 28 1.07 -3.69 4.44
N SER A 29 0.50 -2.52 4.14
CA SER A 29 0.76 -1.27 4.86
C SER A 29 0.41 -1.38 6.35
N LYS A 30 -0.70 -2.06 6.69
CA LYS A 30 -1.08 -2.32 8.09
C LYS A 30 -0.10 -3.23 8.83
N ALA A 31 0.70 -4.01 8.11
CA ALA A 31 1.63 -4.96 8.70
C ALA A 31 2.99 -4.33 9.07
N PHE A 32 3.16 -3.02 8.86
CA PHE A 32 4.30 -2.26 9.41
C PHE A 32 4.11 -2.00 10.90
N SER A 33 5.15 -2.29 11.68
CA SER A 33 5.17 -2.06 13.12
C SER A 33 5.14 -0.58 13.45
N ASN A 34 5.95 0.22 12.77
CA ASN A 34 6.05 1.67 12.99
C ASN A 34 4.81 2.44 12.45
N TYR A 35 4.15 3.21 13.32
CA TYR A 35 3.01 4.08 12.97
C TYR A 35 3.23 4.94 11.74
N ASN A 36 4.35 5.68 11.68
CA ASN A 36 4.57 6.64 10.61
C ASN A 36 4.65 5.95 9.25
N PHE A 37 5.30 4.79 9.18
CA PHE A 37 5.36 3.99 7.95
C PHE A 37 3.99 3.41 7.60
N ARG A 38 3.28 2.84 8.57
CA ARG A 38 1.92 2.32 8.36
C ARG A 38 0.99 3.39 7.78
N GLU A 39 0.91 4.55 8.42
CA GLU A 39 0.04 5.65 7.99
C GLU A 39 0.51 6.30 6.69
N TYR A 40 1.81 6.43 6.47
CA TYR A 40 2.35 6.92 5.20
C TYR A 40 1.95 6.00 4.05
N PHE A 41 2.19 4.69 4.16
CA PHE A 41 1.89 3.77 3.08
C PHE A 41 0.39 3.58 2.84
N LEU A 42 -0.46 3.69 3.87
CA LEU A 42 -1.91 3.72 3.71
C LEU A 42 -2.37 4.93 2.90
N ARG A 43 -1.92 6.13 3.28
CA ARG A 43 -2.25 7.38 2.55
C ARG A 43 -1.73 7.34 1.11
N LYS A 44 -0.49 6.89 0.93
CA LYS A 44 0.14 6.76 -0.40
C LYS A 44 -0.63 5.79 -1.28
N ALA A 45 -1.01 4.61 -0.76
CA ALA A 45 -1.81 3.65 -1.52
C ALA A 45 -3.15 4.25 -1.96
N LYS A 46 -3.87 4.93 -1.06
CA LYS A 46 -5.13 5.59 -1.41
C LYS A 46 -4.94 6.65 -2.51
N HIS A 47 -3.97 7.55 -2.32
CA HIS A 47 -3.66 8.60 -3.28
C HIS A 47 -3.27 8.03 -4.65
N ASP A 48 -2.32 7.08 -4.69
CA ASP A 48 -1.84 6.50 -5.94
C ASP A 48 -2.98 5.81 -6.70
N PHE A 49 -3.86 5.06 -6.03
CA PHE A 49 -4.97 4.38 -6.69
C PHE A 49 -6.08 5.34 -7.15
N GLU A 50 -6.34 6.42 -6.42
CA GLU A 50 -7.24 7.50 -6.86
C GLU A 50 -6.72 8.17 -8.14
N GLN A 51 -5.42 8.42 -8.21
CA GLN A 51 -4.79 9.01 -9.40
C GLN A 51 -4.83 8.05 -10.59
N ARG A 52 -4.58 6.76 -10.38
CA ARG A 52 -4.62 5.73 -11.43
C ARG A 52 -6.03 5.49 -11.97
N ASN A 53 -7.07 5.70 -11.16
CA ASN A 53 -8.46 5.55 -11.59
C ASN A 53 -8.90 6.62 -12.62
N LYS A 54 -8.10 7.68 -12.81
CA LYS A 54 -8.34 8.73 -13.81
C LYS A 54 -7.79 8.36 -15.21
N LEU A 55 -7.06 7.25 -15.33
CA LEU A 55 -6.49 6.79 -16.59
C LEU A 55 -7.58 6.18 -17.49
N THR A 56 -7.59 6.57 -18.76
CA THR A 56 -8.57 6.08 -19.77
C THR A 56 -7.93 5.14 -20.78
N GLU A 57 -6.68 5.40 -21.17
CA GLU A 57 -5.97 4.65 -22.20
C GLU A 57 -5.49 3.28 -21.70
N ASP A 58 -5.76 2.23 -22.48
CA ASP A 58 -5.41 0.85 -22.13
C ASP A 58 -3.93 0.68 -21.85
N LYS A 59 -3.07 1.28 -22.68
CA LYS A 59 -1.62 1.22 -22.53
C LYS A 59 -1.17 1.82 -21.20
N ASP A 60 -1.75 2.94 -20.79
CA ASP A 60 -1.39 3.60 -19.54
C ASP A 60 -1.90 2.83 -18.33
N ILE A 61 -3.09 2.24 -18.41
CA ILE A 61 -3.64 1.36 -17.38
C ILE A 61 -2.74 0.13 -17.20
N ILE A 62 -2.31 -0.52 -18.30
CA ILE A 62 -1.43 -1.68 -18.26
C ILE A 62 -0.07 -1.32 -17.64
N ASN A 63 0.56 -0.24 -18.11
CA ASN A 63 1.84 0.23 -17.59
C ASN A 63 1.75 0.58 -16.10
N SER A 64 0.70 1.32 -15.73
CA SER A 64 0.40 1.71 -14.36
C SER A 64 0.22 0.49 -13.46
N TYR A 65 -0.58 -0.49 -13.89
CA TYR A 65 -0.80 -1.72 -13.13
C TYR A 65 0.48 -2.53 -12.94
N ASN A 66 1.31 -2.67 -13.98
CA ASN A 66 2.61 -3.32 -13.88
C ASN A 66 3.56 -2.59 -12.93
N GLN A 67 3.52 -1.25 -12.90
CA GLN A 67 4.30 -0.49 -11.94
C GLN A 67 3.78 -0.73 -10.51
N ALA A 68 2.46 -0.72 -10.30
CA ALA A 68 1.86 -1.01 -9.00
C ALA A 68 2.22 -2.42 -8.49
N LEU A 69 2.31 -3.42 -9.38
CA LEU A 69 2.78 -4.76 -9.02
C LEU A 69 4.24 -4.75 -8.51
N LYS A 70 5.13 -3.99 -9.15
CA LYS A 70 6.52 -3.82 -8.70
C LYS A 70 6.59 -3.10 -7.36
N ASP A 71 5.84 -2.02 -7.22
CA ASP A 71 5.76 -1.22 -5.99
C ASP A 71 5.24 -2.08 -4.82
N TYR A 72 4.23 -2.93 -5.08
CA TYR A 72 3.72 -3.88 -4.11
C TYR A 72 4.78 -4.88 -3.67
N ALA A 73 5.56 -5.42 -4.60
CA ALA A 73 6.64 -6.35 -4.29
C ALA A 73 7.69 -5.70 -3.37
N VAL A 74 8.01 -4.42 -3.59
CA VAL A 74 8.88 -3.63 -2.70
C VAL A 74 8.23 -3.47 -1.33
N LEU A 75 6.98 -3.02 -1.28
CA LEU A 75 6.23 -2.82 -0.03
C LEU A 75 6.19 -4.09 0.82
N LYS A 76 5.95 -5.24 0.19
CA LYS A 76 5.93 -6.55 0.87
C LYS A 76 7.27 -6.90 1.51
N ARG A 77 8.39 -6.66 0.81
CA ARG A 77 9.74 -6.85 1.37
C ARG A 77 10.01 -5.90 2.53
N GLN A 78 9.66 -4.63 2.38
CA GLN A 78 9.87 -3.62 3.42
C GLN A 78 9.03 -3.90 4.67
N SER A 79 7.79 -4.38 4.49
CA SER A 79 6.95 -4.82 5.61
C SER A 79 7.56 -6.00 6.36
N ALA A 80 8.09 -7.00 5.63
CA ALA A 80 8.77 -8.13 6.26
C ALA A 80 10.00 -7.67 7.07
N ILE A 81 10.84 -6.79 6.51
CA ILE A 81 11.99 -6.21 7.22
C ILE A 81 11.54 -5.44 8.46
N SER A 82 10.49 -4.62 8.36
CA SER A 82 9.93 -3.86 9.48
C SER A 82 9.41 -4.77 10.61
N GLN A 83 8.95 -5.98 10.29
CA GLN A 83 8.53 -6.95 11.30
C GLN A 83 9.70 -7.68 11.96
N MET A 84 10.81 -7.87 11.25
CA MET A 84 12.03 -8.47 11.79
C MET A 84 12.76 -7.53 12.76
N TYR A 85 12.76 -6.23 12.46
CA TYR A 85 13.41 -5.21 13.26
C TYR A 85 12.37 -4.27 13.87
N LYS A 86 11.59 -4.79 14.83
CA LYS A 86 10.68 -3.95 15.62
C LYS A 86 11.51 -3.06 16.55
N PHE A 87 11.49 -1.76 16.32
CA PHE A 87 12.03 -0.76 17.23
C PHE A 87 11.01 -0.45 18.33
N ASP A 88 11.47 0.10 19.45
CA ASP A 88 10.59 0.60 20.51
C ASP A 88 9.56 1.60 19.96
N GLN A 89 8.34 1.54 20.50
CA GLN A 89 7.23 2.34 20.02
C GLN A 89 7.51 3.84 20.21
N ASN A 90 7.24 4.64 19.18
CA ASN A 90 7.34 6.10 19.28
C ASN A 90 6.29 6.65 20.26
N VAL A 91 6.52 7.85 20.82
CA VAL A 91 5.62 8.51 21.81
C VAL A 91 4.15 8.57 21.35
N VAL A 92 3.91 8.69 20.04
CA VAL A 92 2.57 8.72 19.43
C VAL A 92 1.84 7.36 19.53
N GLU A 93 2.57 6.25 19.59
CA GLU A 93 2.03 4.91 19.82
C GLU A 93 1.96 4.55 21.31
N ALA A 94 2.83 5.14 22.14
CA ALA A 94 2.86 4.88 23.59
C ALA A 94 1.74 5.59 24.37
N ASN A 95 1.17 6.68 23.82
CA ASN A 95 0.07 7.40 24.46
C ASN A 95 -1.29 7.00 23.83
N PRO A 96 -2.18 6.32 24.58
CA PRO A 96 -3.50 5.87 24.08
C PRO A 96 -4.41 7.02 23.62
N LEU A 97 -4.15 8.26 24.05
CA LEU A 97 -4.99 9.41 23.76
C LEU A 97 -4.91 9.92 22.31
N PHE A 98 -3.90 9.49 21.53
CA PHE A 98 -3.77 9.86 20.11
C PHE A 98 -4.41 8.85 19.15
N HIS A 99 -5.04 7.78 19.67
CA HIS A 99 -5.83 6.87 18.85
C HIS A 99 -7.16 7.55 18.52
N HIS A 100 -7.22 8.13 17.32
CA HIS A 100 -8.41 8.59 16.58
C HIS A 100 -9.70 8.59 17.42
N HIS A 101 -9.95 9.68 18.13
CA HIS A 101 -11.24 9.96 18.74
C HIS A 101 -12.26 9.98 17.60
N GLN A 102 -13.11 8.95 17.53
CA GLN A 102 -14.38 9.07 16.85
C GLN A 102 -15.12 10.17 17.61
N ILE A 103 -15.11 11.39 17.07
CA ILE A 103 -16.04 12.43 17.46
C ILE A 103 -17.41 11.85 17.12
N LYS A 104 -18.12 11.39 18.14
CA LYS A 104 -19.56 11.19 18.04
C LYS A 104 -20.14 12.59 18.00
N ASP A 105 -20.65 12.97 16.83
CA ASP A 105 -21.51 14.12 16.69
C ASP A 105 -22.82 13.79 17.43
N ASP A 106 -23.04 14.45 18.57
CA ASP A 106 -24.36 14.64 19.20
C ASP A 106 -24.96 15.97 18.70
#